data_AF-A0A956EIG8-F1
#
_entry.id   AF-A0A956EIG8-F1
#
_cell.length_a   1.000
_cell.length_b   1.000
_cell.length_c   1.000
_cell.angle_alpha   90.00
_cell.angle_beta   90.00
_cell.angle_gamma   90.00
#
_symmetry.space_group_name_H-M   'P 1'
#
loop_
_entity.id
_entity.type
_entity.pdbx_description
1 polymer ?
#
loop_
_entity_poly.entity_id
_entity_poly.type
_entity_poly.pdbx_seq_one_letter_code
_entity_poly.pdbx_strand_id
1 'polypeptide(L)'
;MSALGISTSGNVSVLGSLYGFLYQRVPDDPDPAVTSQLSLRDKLVGITGRYFNINVISVGWDNFSGDERRWIEYAIFRAHGILKAGGLGIGRIGRYHINAADARGRDDIGSDDEAEDLTQEWSVNNDGLDVFVVDNISAGWIGLSPVPGPCDKEAKGMNGLIGGEVNLGALQLARTFSHEMCHYLGLSHNHGDDCPTASSARDNLMAQSRCCNSTRNSTVLTSSQQSTIRTHCAVHNR
;
A
#
# COMPACT_ATOMS: atom_id res chain seq x y z
N MET A 1 19.56 4.68 -12.26
CA MET A 1 19.14 3.40 -11.62
C MET A 1 19.02 3.50 -10.09
N SER A 2 19.27 4.66 -9.46
CA SER A 2 19.10 4.87 -8.01
C SER A 2 17.66 4.70 -7.52
N ALA A 3 16.66 5.15 -8.29
CA ALA A 3 15.22 5.08 -7.97
C ALA A 3 14.68 3.67 -7.64
N LEU A 4 15.37 2.62 -8.10
CA LEU A 4 14.93 1.23 -7.91
C LEU A 4 15.75 0.48 -6.85
N GLY A 5 16.91 1.00 -6.45
CA GLY A 5 17.83 0.30 -5.55
C GLY A 5 18.29 -1.08 -6.06
N ILE A 6 18.18 -1.36 -7.37
CA ILE A 6 18.55 -2.65 -7.95
C ILE A 6 20.06 -2.68 -8.20
N SER A 7 20.74 -3.66 -7.60
CA SER A 7 22.13 -3.96 -7.98
C SER A 7 22.15 -4.64 -9.36
N THR A 8 22.98 -4.14 -10.27
CA THR A 8 23.22 -4.74 -11.59
C THR A 8 24.42 -5.69 -11.59
N SER A 9 25.03 -5.96 -10.44
CA SER A 9 26.21 -6.83 -10.35
C SER A 9 25.89 -8.33 -10.44
N GLY A 10 24.61 -8.69 -10.60
CA GLY A 10 24.14 -10.07 -10.69
C GLY A 10 22.87 -10.20 -11.53
N ASN A 11 22.21 -11.35 -11.46
CA ASN A 11 20.97 -11.60 -12.18
C ASN A 11 19.85 -10.68 -11.66
N VAL A 12 19.19 -9.97 -12.57
CA VAL A 12 18.05 -9.08 -12.26
C VAL A 12 16.76 -9.74 -12.73
N SER A 13 15.81 -9.91 -11.81
CA SER A 13 14.46 -10.39 -12.15
C SER A 13 13.57 -9.19 -12.43
N VAL A 14 12.90 -9.12 -13.58
CA VAL A 14 11.93 -8.04 -13.84
C VAL A 14 10.80 -8.08 -12.80
N LEU A 15 10.28 -9.27 -12.48
CA LEU A 15 9.15 -9.38 -11.57
C LEU A 15 9.59 -9.25 -10.11
N GLY A 16 10.73 -9.84 -9.73
CA GLY A 16 11.27 -9.73 -8.38
C GLY A 16 11.94 -8.39 -8.09
N SER A 17 12.93 -8.01 -8.91
CA SER A 17 13.77 -6.83 -8.64
C SER A 17 13.08 -5.51 -9.02
N LEU A 18 12.31 -5.47 -10.11
CA LEU A 18 11.67 -4.24 -10.58
C LEU A 18 10.25 -4.05 -10.04
N TYR A 19 9.42 -5.10 -10.04
CA TYR A 19 8.05 -5.04 -9.49
C TYR A 19 7.96 -5.42 -8.01
N GLY A 20 9.03 -5.92 -7.41
CA GLY A 20 9.06 -6.25 -5.98
C GLY A 20 8.26 -7.50 -5.63
N PHE A 21 7.93 -8.38 -6.59
CA PHE A 21 7.12 -9.57 -6.32
C PHE A 21 7.93 -10.70 -5.71
N LEU A 22 7.46 -11.23 -4.58
CA LEU A 22 8.13 -12.28 -3.83
C LEU A 22 8.30 -13.56 -4.66
N TYR A 23 7.23 -13.96 -5.36
CA TYR A 23 7.21 -15.18 -6.16
C TYR A 23 7.71 -14.99 -7.59
N GLN A 24 8.20 -13.79 -7.93
CA GLN A 24 8.73 -13.46 -9.25
C GLN A 24 7.80 -13.83 -10.42
N ARG A 25 6.49 -13.72 -10.18
CA ARG A 25 5.42 -14.00 -11.15
C ARG A 25 4.38 -12.90 -11.05
N VAL A 26 3.62 -12.68 -12.13
CA VAL A 26 2.46 -11.79 -12.07
C VAL A 26 1.42 -12.41 -11.14
N PRO A 27 0.88 -11.69 -10.14
CA PRO A 27 -0.14 -12.23 -9.24
C PRO A 27 -1.41 -12.60 -10.00
N ASP A 28 -1.96 -13.76 -9.70
CA ASP A 28 -3.25 -14.20 -10.23
C ASP A 28 -4.36 -13.26 -9.77
N ASP A 29 -5.32 -12.94 -10.65
CA ASP A 29 -6.50 -12.19 -10.21
C ASP A 29 -7.45 -13.14 -9.45
N PRO A 30 -8.08 -12.70 -8.35
CA PRO A 30 -9.08 -13.51 -7.64
C PRO A 30 -10.29 -13.91 -8.50
N ASP A 31 -10.57 -13.19 -9.58
CA ASP A 31 -11.52 -13.60 -10.60
C ASP A 31 -10.78 -14.40 -11.69
N PRO A 32 -11.04 -15.71 -11.82
CA PRO A 32 -10.34 -16.56 -12.78
C PRO A 32 -10.63 -16.20 -14.24
N ALA A 33 -11.66 -15.40 -14.53
CA ALA A 33 -11.94 -14.90 -15.87
C ALA A 33 -11.03 -13.71 -16.25
N VAL A 34 -10.29 -13.13 -15.29
CA VAL A 34 -9.43 -11.97 -15.49
C VAL A 34 -7.96 -12.40 -15.51
N THR A 35 -7.25 -12.04 -16.57
CA THR A 35 -5.79 -12.22 -16.64
C THR A 35 -5.08 -10.94 -16.18
N SER A 36 -4.33 -11.03 -15.08
CA SER A 36 -3.45 -9.96 -14.62
C SER A 36 -2.33 -9.71 -15.64
N GLN A 37 -2.10 -8.44 -15.96
CA GLN A 37 -1.06 -8.04 -16.92
C GLN A 37 -0.24 -6.87 -16.38
N LEU A 38 1.06 -6.89 -16.67
CA LEU A 38 1.99 -5.82 -16.33
C LEU A 38 2.66 -5.27 -17.58
N SER A 39 2.99 -3.98 -17.53
CA SER A 39 3.68 -3.29 -18.61
C SER A 39 5.00 -2.72 -18.12
N LEU A 40 6.11 -3.32 -18.54
CA LEU A 40 7.45 -2.83 -18.23
C LEU A 40 7.61 -1.35 -18.61
N ARG A 41 7.10 -0.97 -19.79
CA ARG A 41 7.09 0.43 -20.24
C ARG A 41 6.40 1.33 -19.22
N ASP A 42 5.24 0.93 -18.73
CA ASP A 42 4.47 1.72 -17.77
C ASP A 42 5.18 1.88 -16.43
N LYS A 43 5.80 0.81 -15.93
CA LYS A 43 6.63 0.86 -14.72
C LYS A 43 7.79 1.84 -14.91
N LEU A 44 8.50 1.76 -16.04
CA LEU A 44 9.62 2.65 -16.34
C LEU A 44 9.18 4.11 -16.46
N VAL A 45 8.07 4.38 -17.16
CA VAL A 45 7.51 5.74 -17.25
C VAL A 45 7.14 6.27 -15.87
N GLY A 46 6.46 5.47 -15.05
CA GLY A 46 6.05 5.86 -13.69
C GLY A 46 7.23 6.26 -12.81
N ILE A 47 8.31 5.48 -12.80
CA ILE A 47 9.51 5.77 -11.98
C ILE A 47 10.42 6.84 -12.60
N THR A 48 10.19 7.24 -13.86
CA THR A 48 10.88 8.39 -14.47
C THR A 48 10.16 9.71 -14.22
N GLY A 49 8.87 9.66 -13.89
CA GLY A 49 8.09 10.81 -13.45
C GLY A 49 8.18 11.00 -11.93
N ARG A 50 7.04 11.33 -11.32
CA ARG A 50 6.91 11.36 -9.86
C ARG A 50 6.69 9.97 -9.32
N TYR A 51 7.43 9.61 -8.28
CA TYR A 51 7.33 8.30 -7.64
C TYR A 51 7.68 8.37 -6.16
N PHE A 52 7.32 7.34 -5.41
CA PHE A 52 7.75 7.11 -4.03
C PHE A 52 8.14 5.64 -3.85
N ASN A 53 8.94 5.36 -2.84
CA ASN A 53 9.37 4.00 -2.49
C ASN A 53 8.49 3.47 -1.35
N ILE A 54 8.36 2.15 -1.22
CA ILE A 54 7.66 1.54 -0.08
C ILE A 54 8.47 0.41 0.51
N ASN A 55 8.28 0.17 1.81
CA ASN A 55 8.70 -1.03 2.50
C ASN A 55 7.43 -1.75 2.95
N VAL A 56 7.15 -2.91 2.39
CA VAL A 56 6.04 -3.75 2.82
C VAL A 56 6.52 -4.61 3.96
N ILE A 57 5.98 -4.38 5.14
CA ILE A 57 6.34 -5.04 6.40
C ILE A 57 5.19 -5.97 6.78
N SER A 58 5.37 -7.27 6.59
CA SER A 58 4.37 -8.27 6.98
C SER A 58 4.52 -8.64 8.45
N VAL A 59 3.50 -8.39 9.27
CA VAL A 59 3.50 -8.62 10.72
C VAL A 59 2.73 -9.90 11.03
N GLY A 60 3.34 -10.85 11.73
CA GLY A 60 2.80 -12.20 11.90
C GLY A 60 3.06 -13.09 10.68
N TRP A 61 4.14 -12.83 9.92
CA TRP A 61 4.41 -13.49 8.63
C TRP A 61 4.43 -15.03 8.68
N ASP A 62 4.89 -15.58 9.80
CA ASP A 62 4.94 -17.02 10.08
C ASP A 62 3.56 -17.64 10.25
N ASN A 63 2.54 -16.86 10.62
CA ASN A 63 1.14 -17.28 10.64
C ASN A 63 0.48 -17.21 9.25
N PHE A 64 0.99 -16.37 8.34
CA PHE A 64 0.33 -16.17 7.05
C PHE A 64 0.29 -17.44 6.21
N SER A 65 -0.90 -17.77 5.72
CA SER A 65 -1.11 -18.84 4.76
C SER A 65 -0.47 -18.53 3.40
N GLY A 66 -0.36 -19.55 2.55
CA GLY A 66 0.13 -19.36 1.19
C GLY A 66 -0.74 -18.41 0.36
N ASP A 67 -2.04 -18.34 0.64
CA ASP A 67 -2.98 -17.43 -0.03
C ASP A 67 -2.84 -16.00 0.46
N GLU A 68 -2.77 -15.77 1.76
CA GLU A 68 -2.56 -14.44 2.34
C GLU A 68 -1.28 -13.78 1.81
N ARG A 69 -0.19 -14.56 1.70
CA ARG A 69 1.05 -14.08 1.08
C ARG A 69 0.86 -13.71 -0.39
N ARG A 70 0.05 -14.46 -1.15
CA ARG A 70 -0.33 -14.12 -2.54
C ARG A 70 -1.22 -12.89 -2.61
N TRP A 71 -2.08 -12.65 -1.62
CA TRP A 71 -2.95 -11.49 -1.56
C TRP A 71 -2.16 -10.19 -1.38
N ILE A 72 -1.05 -10.22 -0.63
CA ILE A 72 -0.12 -9.08 -0.54
C ILE A 72 0.50 -8.78 -1.91
N GLU A 73 0.90 -9.80 -2.67
CA GLU A 73 1.39 -9.61 -4.04
C GLU A 73 0.34 -8.95 -4.93
N TYR A 74 -0.91 -9.43 -4.82
CA TYR A 74 -2.04 -8.85 -5.55
C TYR A 74 -2.30 -7.40 -5.14
N ALA A 75 -2.18 -7.07 -3.85
CA ALA A 75 -2.32 -5.70 -3.35
C ALA A 75 -1.28 -4.75 -3.97
N ILE A 76 -0.02 -5.17 -4.01
CA ILE A 76 1.07 -4.41 -4.65
C ILE A 76 0.82 -4.26 -6.16
N PHE A 77 0.41 -5.35 -6.83
CA PHE A 77 0.04 -5.32 -8.24
C PHE A 77 -1.08 -4.31 -8.53
N ARG A 78 -2.14 -4.30 -7.72
CA ARG A 78 -3.27 -3.37 -7.88
C ARG A 78 -2.88 -1.94 -7.56
N ALA A 79 -2.13 -1.72 -6.47
CA ALA A 79 -1.62 -0.40 -6.10
C ALA A 79 -0.81 0.24 -7.23
N HIS A 80 0.03 -0.56 -7.93
CA HIS A 80 0.73 -0.12 -9.13
C HIS A 80 -0.21 0.44 -10.20
N GLY A 81 -1.30 -0.26 -10.52
CA GLY A 81 -2.27 0.20 -11.52
C GLY A 81 -3.05 1.43 -11.06
N ILE A 82 -3.51 1.44 -9.81
CA ILE A 82 -4.36 2.50 -9.24
C ILE A 82 -3.59 3.82 -9.15
N LEU A 83 -2.40 3.82 -8.55
CA LEU A 83 -1.63 5.05 -8.36
C LEU A 83 -1.03 5.58 -9.66
N LYS A 84 -0.70 4.68 -10.60
CA LYS A 84 -0.28 5.06 -11.96
C LYS A 84 -1.37 5.83 -12.68
N ALA A 85 -2.64 5.45 -12.54
CA ALA A 85 -3.75 6.22 -13.12
C ALA A 85 -3.79 7.66 -12.56
N GLY A 86 -3.24 7.86 -11.35
CA GLY A 86 -3.00 9.17 -10.74
C GLY A 86 -1.70 9.87 -11.14
N GLY A 87 -0.93 9.33 -12.08
CA GLY A 87 0.37 9.87 -12.50
C GLY A 87 1.47 9.75 -11.43
N LEU A 88 1.34 8.79 -10.51
CA LEU A 88 2.31 8.54 -9.45
C LEU A 88 2.81 7.08 -9.55
N GLY A 89 4.12 6.91 -9.70
CA GLY A 89 4.76 5.60 -9.71
C GLY A 89 5.06 5.08 -8.30
N ILE A 90 4.99 3.77 -8.11
CA ILE A 90 5.70 3.10 -7.01
C ILE A 90 7.08 2.69 -7.52
N GLY A 91 8.13 3.11 -6.84
CA GLY A 91 9.54 2.87 -7.15
C GLY A 91 10.03 1.52 -6.62
N ARG A 92 11.02 1.57 -5.73
CA ARG A 92 11.54 0.42 -4.98
C ARG A 92 10.46 -0.10 -4.02
N ILE A 93 10.35 -1.42 -3.94
CA ILE A 93 9.52 -2.12 -2.96
C ILE A 93 10.45 -2.99 -2.12
N GLY A 94 10.71 -2.57 -0.88
CA GLY A 94 11.36 -3.39 0.14
C GLY A 94 10.38 -4.41 0.72
N ARG A 95 10.87 -5.58 1.09
CA ARG A 95 10.08 -6.64 1.73
C ARG A 95 10.72 -6.99 3.06
N TYR A 96 9.95 -6.84 4.13
CA TYR A 96 10.37 -7.12 5.50
C TYR A 96 9.29 -7.96 6.18
N HIS A 97 9.68 -8.70 7.21
CA HIS A 97 8.74 -9.47 8.00
C HIS A 97 9.09 -9.36 9.47
N ILE A 98 8.04 -9.40 10.29
CA ILE A 98 8.09 -9.52 11.73
C ILE A 98 7.31 -10.81 12.04
N ASN A 99 7.96 -11.78 12.69
CA ASN A 99 7.27 -13.00 13.11
C ASN A 99 6.33 -12.67 14.28
N ALA A 100 5.28 -13.47 14.50
CA ALA A 100 4.29 -13.24 15.55
C ALA A 100 4.94 -13.11 16.94
N ALA A 101 5.96 -13.94 17.22
CA ALA A 101 6.72 -13.87 18.46
C ALA A 101 7.44 -12.52 18.65
N ASP A 102 7.98 -11.94 17.57
CA ASP A 102 8.67 -10.65 17.59
C ASP A 102 7.68 -9.48 17.59
N ALA A 103 6.50 -9.66 16.98
CA ALA A 103 5.43 -8.66 16.92
C ALA A 103 4.79 -8.37 18.28
N ARG A 104 4.93 -9.29 19.25
CA ARG A 104 4.42 -9.14 20.63
C ARG A 104 2.93 -8.81 20.69
N GLY A 105 2.15 -9.46 19.81
CA GLY A 105 0.70 -9.26 19.69
C GLY A 105 0.27 -8.22 18.67
N ARG A 106 1.19 -7.45 18.07
CA ARG A 106 0.87 -6.44 17.03
C ARG A 106 0.58 -7.01 15.65
N ASP A 107 0.52 -8.33 15.54
CA ASP A 107 -0.10 -9.03 14.43
C ASP A 107 -1.64 -8.99 14.48
N ASP A 108 -2.24 -8.71 15.65
CA ASP A 108 -3.66 -8.36 15.84
C ASP A 108 -3.77 -6.95 16.43
N ILE A 109 -4.21 -5.98 15.61
CA ILE A 109 -4.30 -4.58 16.04
C ILE A 109 -5.71 -4.26 16.55
N GLY A 110 -5.84 -4.00 17.84
CA GLY A 110 -7.10 -3.69 18.53
C GLY A 110 -7.37 -2.21 18.78
N SER A 111 -6.41 -1.32 18.51
CA SER A 111 -6.60 0.13 18.70
C SER A 111 -5.68 0.98 17.81
N ASP A 112 -6.01 2.27 17.71
CA ASP A 112 -5.19 3.29 17.05
C ASP A 112 -3.82 3.45 17.74
N ASP A 113 -3.78 3.38 19.08
CA ASP A 113 -2.56 3.47 19.88
C ASP A 113 -1.61 2.29 19.59
N GLU A 114 -2.15 1.07 19.46
CA GLU A 114 -1.36 -0.11 19.10
C GLU A 114 -0.79 -0.02 17.67
N ALA A 115 -1.55 0.57 16.75
CA ALA A 115 -1.09 0.85 15.40
C ALA A 115 0.02 1.91 15.39
N GLU A 116 -0.12 2.99 16.15
CA GLU A 116 0.91 4.01 16.31
C GLU A 116 2.20 3.40 16.88
N ASP A 117 2.08 2.63 17.97
CA ASP A 117 3.19 1.91 18.59
C ASP A 117 3.91 0.98 17.60
N LEU A 118 3.17 0.20 16.80
CA LEU A 118 3.76 -0.66 15.76
C LEU A 118 4.60 0.16 14.78
N THR A 119 4.10 1.31 14.34
CA THR A 119 4.84 2.15 13.39
C THR A 119 6.07 2.82 14.03
N GLN A 120 5.99 3.18 15.32
CA GLN A 120 7.10 3.76 16.08
C GLN A 120 8.20 2.75 16.42
N GLU A 121 7.84 1.52 16.76
CA GLU A 121 8.78 0.49 17.18
C GLU A 121 9.57 -0.11 16.01
N TRP A 122 8.95 -0.20 14.83
CA TRP A 122 9.59 -0.73 13.64
C TRP A 122 9.64 0.32 12.55
N SER A 123 10.84 0.69 12.13
CA SER A 123 11.01 1.45 10.91
C SER A 123 12.18 0.95 10.09
N VAL A 124 12.02 0.98 8.78
CA VAL A 124 13.11 0.64 7.86
C VAL A 124 13.89 1.91 7.54
N ASN A 125 15.19 1.90 7.86
CA ASN A 125 16.09 3.03 7.61
C ASN A 125 16.41 3.19 6.10
N ASN A 126 15.46 3.76 5.37
CA ASN A 126 15.58 4.18 3.97
C ASN A 126 14.46 5.20 3.62
N ASP A 127 14.40 5.62 2.36
CA ASP A 127 13.45 6.61 1.84
C ASP A 127 12.05 6.05 1.46
N GLY A 128 11.73 4.81 1.84
CA GLY A 128 10.44 4.20 1.59
C GLY A 128 9.43 4.42 2.71
N LEU A 129 8.15 4.58 2.35
CA LEU A 129 7.04 4.56 3.29
C LEU A 129 6.94 3.17 3.91
N ASP A 130 6.82 3.08 5.23
CA ASP A 130 6.60 1.81 5.92
C ASP A 130 5.12 1.46 5.90
N VAL A 131 4.80 0.40 5.16
CA VAL A 131 3.44 -0.11 4.96
C VAL A 131 3.32 -1.46 5.64
N PHE A 132 2.67 -1.47 6.79
CA PHE A 132 2.44 -2.66 7.59
C PHE A 132 1.22 -3.41 7.08
N VAL A 133 1.37 -4.70 6.88
CA VAL A 133 0.25 -5.61 6.61
C VAL A 133 0.21 -6.61 7.74
N VAL A 134 -0.90 -6.65 8.47
CA VAL A 134 -1.06 -7.41 9.72
C VAL A 134 -1.93 -8.65 9.49
N ASP A 135 -1.95 -9.57 10.46
CA ASP A 135 -2.81 -10.76 10.41
C ASP A 135 -4.29 -10.36 10.59
N ASN A 136 -4.57 -9.61 11.66
CA ASN A 136 -5.92 -9.22 12.05
C ASN A 136 -5.99 -7.75 12.51
N ILE A 137 -7.16 -7.14 12.35
CA ILE A 137 -7.51 -5.86 12.97
C ILE A 137 -8.84 -6.02 13.71
N SER A 138 -8.80 -5.88 15.03
CA SER A 138 -9.97 -5.91 15.92
C SER A 138 -10.49 -4.51 16.30
N ALA A 139 -9.83 -3.44 15.83
CA ALA A 139 -10.09 -2.03 16.15
C ALA A 139 -11.35 -1.39 15.50
N GLY A 140 -12.14 -2.15 14.73
CA GLY A 140 -13.35 -1.63 14.07
C GLY A 140 -13.10 -0.83 12.78
N TRP A 141 -11.85 -0.71 12.36
CA TRP A 141 -11.41 -0.27 11.03
C TRP A 141 -10.65 -1.39 10.33
N ILE A 142 -10.27 -1.20 9.07
CA ILE A 142 -9.60 -2.24 8.26
C ILE A 142 -8.22 -1.82 7.73
N GLY A 143 -7.85 -0.57 7.97
CA GLY A 143 -6.55 0.06 7.72
C GLY A 143 -6.51 1.38 8.50
N LEU A 144 -5.31 1.90 8.74
CA LEU A 144 -5.10 3.16 9.45
C LEU A 144 -3.84 3.85 8.93
N SER A 145 -3.90 5.17 8.78
CA SER A 145 -2.81 5.95 8.23
C SER A 145 -2.91 7.41 8.69
N PRO A 146 -1.77 8.09 8.97
CA PRO A 146 -1.76 9.53 9.22
C PRO A 146 -2.17 10.33 7.98
N VAL A 147 -2.72 11.53 8.18
CA VAL A 147 -3.15 12.43 7.08
C VAL A 147 -2.66 13.87 7.29
N PRO A 148 -1.60 14.31 6.59
CA PRO A 148 -0.60 13.49 5.90
C PRO A 148 0.31 12.75 6.89
N GLY A 149 1.05 11.75 6.39
CA GLY A 149 2.16 11.15 7.11
C GLY A 149 3.36 12.10 7.26
N PRO A 150 4.22 11.89 8.27
CA PRO A 150 5.37 12.76 8.47
C PRO A 150 6.44 12.53 7.40
N CYS A 151 7.21 13.57 7.10
CA CYS A 151 8.38 13.47 6.21
C CYS A 151 9.58 12.82 6.89
N ASP A 152 9.63 12.95 8.22
CA ASP A 152 10.63 12.34 9.08
C ASP A 152 10.03 11.05 9.65
N LYS A 153 10.65 9.92 9.37
CA LYS A 153 10.21 8.62 9.87
C LYS A 153 10.45 8.46 11.37
N GLU A 154 11.21 9.36 11.99
CA GLU A 154 11.42 9.41 13.44
C GLU A 154 10.48 10.43 14.12
N ALA A 155 9.56 11.05 13.38
CA ALA A 155 8.57 11.94 13.97
C ALA A 155 7.68 11.18 14.95
N LYS A 156 7.30 11.83 16.06
CA LYS A 156 6.33 11.30 17.02
C LYS A 156 4.95 11.15 16.38
N GLY A 157 4.13 10.24 16.90
CA GLY A 157 2.83 9.92 16.33
C GLY A 157 2.91 8.77 15.33
N MET A 158 1.86 8.49 14.57
CA MET A 158 1.93 7.49 13.51
C MET A 158 2.89 7.92 12.39
N ASN A 159 4.02 7.23 12.24
CA ASN A 159 5.10 7.51 11.26
C ASN A 159 5.15 6.52 10.08
N GLY A 160 4.35 5.46 10.14
CA GLY A 160 4.05 4.50 9.07
C GLY A 160 2.54 4.41 8.81
N LEU A 161 2.10 3.35 8.14
CA LEU A 161 0.67 3.08 7.93
C LEU A 161 0.34 1.59 8.03
N ILE A 162 -0.85 1.28 8.54
CA ILE A 162 -1.43 -0.07 8.50
C ILE A 162 -2.19 -0.22 7.18
N GLY A 163 -1.54 -0.81 6.17
CA GLY A 163 -2.07 -1.02 4.82
C GLY A 163 -3.18 -2.08 4.74
N GLY A 164 -3.52 -2.70 5.88
CA GLY A 164 -4.68 -3.55 6.07
C GLY A 164 -4.33 -4.91 6.66
N GLU A 165 -5.36 -5.69 6.94
CA GLU A 165 -5.25 -7.07 7.41
C GLU A 165 -5.35 -8.07 6.23
N VAL A 166 -4.56 -9.13 6.28
CA VAL A 166 -4.55 -10.14 5.20
C VAL A 166 -5.86 -10.92 5.12
N ASN A 167 -6.53 -11.16 6.25
CA ASN A 167 -7.70 -12.04 6.32
C ASN A 167 -8.97 -11.51 5.62
N LEU A 168 -8.99 -10.25 5.18
CA LEU A 168 -10.10 -9.68 4.39
C LEU A 168 -10.11 -10.12 2.92
N GLY A 169 -9.09 -10.85 2.48
CA GLY A 169 -8.99 -11.32 1.10
C GLY A 169 -8.36 -10.30 0.14
N ALA A 170 -7.91 -10.81 -1.01
CA ALA A 170 -7.14 -10.07 -2.00
C ALA A 170 -7.74 -8.72 -2.42
N LEU A 171 -9.05 -8.66 -2.71
CA LEU A 171 -9.68 -7.45 -3.24
C LEU A 171 -9.77 -6.34 -2.19
N GLN A 172 -10.16 -6.70 -0.97
CA GLN A 172 -10.27 -5.72 0.11
C GLN A 172 -8.89 -5.25 0.55
N LEU A 173 -7.95 -6.16 0.76
CA LEU A 173 -6.56 -5.80 1.09
C LEU A 173 -5.96 -4.88 0.02
N ALA A 174 -6.11 -5.20 -1.27
CA ALA A 174 -5.59 -4.37 -2.35
C ALA A 174 -6.12 -2.93 -2.34
N ARG A 175 -7.42 -2.77 -2.08
CA ARG A 175 -8.05 -1.46 -2.00
C ARG A 175 -7.59 -0.71 -0.76
N THR A 176 -7.63 -1.33 0.42
CA THR A 176 -7.17 -0.75 1.68
C THR A 176 -5.72 -0.32 1.56
N PHE A 177 -4.84 -1.20 1.10
CA PHE A 177 -3.42 -0.93 0.91
C PHE A 177 -3.18 0.35 0.09
N SER A 178 -3.93 0.50 -1.01
CA SER A 178 -3.85 1.70 -1.86
C SER A 178 -4.46 2.94 -1.20
N HIS A 179 -5.57 2.79 -0.48
CA HIS A 179 -6.29 3.84 0.24
C HIS A 179 -5.42 4.46 1.35
N GLU A 180 -4.80 3.62 2.16
CA GLU A 180 -3.98 4.05 3.30
C GLU A 180 -2.67 4.73 2.84
N MET A 181 -2.09 4.29 1.73
CA MET A 181 -0.99 5.04 1.10
C MET A 181 -1.45 6.42 0.63
N CYS A 182 -2.67 6.56 0.11
CA CYS A 182 -3.19 7.86 -0.27
C CYS A 182 -3.47 8.78 0.93
N HIS A 183 -3.89 8.22 2.07
CA HIS A 183 -3.96 8.95 3.34
C HIS A 183 -2.60 9.51 3.75
N TYR A 184 -1.57 8.65 3.75
CA TYR A 184 -0.20 9.04 4.09
C TYR A 184 0.31 10.16 3.17
N LEU A 185 -0.03 10.09 1.88
CA LEU A 185 0.33 11.09 0.88
C LEU A 185 -0.55 12.37 0.95
N GLY A 186 -1.45 12.48 1.92
CA GLY A 186 -2.16 13.70 2.28
C GLY A 186 -3.61 13.81 1.81
N LEU A 187 -4.25 12.71 1.42
CA LEU A 187 -5.69 12.73 1.11
C LEU A 187 -6.51 12.42 2.36
N SER A 188 -7.57 13.17 2.61
CA SER A 188 -8.65 12.75 3.51
C SER A 188 -9.70 11.93 2.75
N HIS A 189 -10.66 11.35 3.47
CA HIS A 189 -11.85 10.80 2.84
C HIS A 189 -12.53 11.84 1.95
N ASN A 190 -13.14 11.42 0.85
CA ASN A 190 -13.86 12.34 -0.05
C ASN A 190 -15.27 12.71 0.44
N HIS A 191 -15.60 12.36 1.68
CA HIS A 191 -16.87 12.62 2.34
C HIS A 191 -16.65 12.79 3.86
N GLY A 192 -17.65 13.32 4.56
CA GLY A 192 -17.66 13.38 6.03
C GLY A 192 -18.12 12.06 6.65
N ASP A 193 -18.88 12.12 7.75
CA ASP A 193 -19.32 10.91 8.46
C ASP A 193 -20.33 10.06 7.66
N ASP A 194 -21.11 10.70 6.80
CA ASP A 194 -22.11 10.05 5.96
C ASP A 194 -21.52 9.58 4.63
N CYS A 195 -21.92 8.36 4.20
CA CYS A 195 -21.55 7.86 2.89
C CYS A 195 -22.13 8.75 1.77
N PRO A 196 -21.35 9.06 0.73
CA PRO A 196 -21.82 9.91 -0.35
C PRO A 196 -22.87 9.17 -1.19
N THR A 197 -23.87 9.89 -1.68
CA THR A 197 -24.98 9.30 -2.47
C THR A 197 -24.64 9.14 -3.95
N ALA A 198 -23.74 9.97 -4.48
CA ALA A 198 -23.33 9.91 -5.88
C ALA A 198 -22.42 8.70 -6.14
N SER A 199 -22.73 7.90 -7.18
CA SER A 199 -21.93 6.73 -7.54
C SER A 199 -20.47 7.07 -7.82
N SER A 200 -20.20 8.20 -8.48
CA SER A 200 -18.83 8.68 -8.75
C SER A 200 -18.04 9.00 -7.48
N ALA A 201 -18.70 9.47 -6.42
CA ALA A 201 -18.08 9.70 -5.13
C ALA A 201 -17.81 8.38 -4.40
N ARG A 202 -18.70 7.39 -4.53
CA ARG A 202 -18.50 6.03 -4.00
C ARG A 202 -17.47 5.21 -4.78
N ASP A 203 -17.22 5.56 -6.05
CA ASP A 203 -16.15 4.98 -6.88
C ASP A 203 -14.78 5.60 -6.63
N ASN A 204 -14.72 6.67 -5.84
CA ASN A 204 -13.46 7.27 -5.43
C ASN A 204 -12.67 6.29 -4.53
N LEU A 205 -11.35 6.22 -4.73
CA LEU A 205 -10.48 5.44 -3.86
C LEU A 205 -10.60 5.91 -2.41
N MET A 206 -10.75 7.22 -2.17
CA MET A 206 -10.86 7.81 -0.83
C MET A 206 -12.27 7.79 -0.24
N ALA A 207 -13.22 7.09 -0.85
CA ALA A 207 -14.43 6.72 -0.12
C ALA A 207 -14.06 5.68 0.94
N GLN A 208 -14.63 5.76 2.14
CA GLN A 208 -14.48 4.70 3.14
C GLN A 208 -14.94 3.37 2.55
N SER A 209 -14.29 2.27 2.94
CA SER A 209 -14.60 0.94 2.35
C SER A 209 -16.07 0.55 2.57
N ARG A 210 -16.68 0.91 3.71
CA ARG A 210 -18.13 0.74 3.97
C ARG A 210 -19.03 1.53 3.00
N CYS A 211 -18.50 2.58 2.37
CA CYS A 211 -19.23 3.47 1.47
C CYS A 211 -18.95 3.19 -0.01
N CYS A 212 -17.95 2.37 -0.34
CA CYS A 212 -17.60 2.13 -1.74
C CYS A 212 -18.70 1.38 -2.50
N ASN A 213 -18.74 1.50 -3.82
CA ASN A 213 -19.64 0.66 -4.64
C ASN A 213 -19.07 -0.75 -4.81
N SER A 214 -17.74 -0.85 -4.88
CA SER A 214 -17.04 -2.08 -5.17
C SER A 214 -15.62 -2.03 -4.61
N THR A 215 -15.26 -3.04 -3.83
CA THR A 215 -13.87 -3.23 -3.37
C THR A 215 -12.90 -3.40 -4.55
N ARG A 216 -13.38 -3.98 -5.66
CA ARG A 216 -12.59 -4.15 -6.89
C ARG A 216 -12.45 -2.86 -7.67
N ASN A 217 -13.54 -2.11 -7.90
CA ASN A 217 -13.56 -1.05 -8.92
C ASN A 217 -13.51 0.37 -8.36
N SER A 218 -13.90 0.60 -7.11
CA SER A 218 -13.93 1.93 -6.50
C SER A 218 -12.52 2.41 -6.13
N THR A 219 -11.76 2.78 -7.16
CA THR A 219 -10.32 3.05 -7.14
C THR A 219 -9.93 4.37 -7.83
N VAL A 220 -10.92 5.23 -8.11
CA VAL A 220 -10.72 6.47 -8.88
C VAL A 220 -10.11 7.57 -8.01
N LEU A 221 -9.11 8.28 -8.52
CA LEU A 221 -8.58 9.51 -7.92
C LEU A 221 -8.89 10.71 -8.82
N THR A 222 -9.45 11.77 -8.26
CA THR A 222 -9.71 13.03 -8.99
C THR A 222 -8.42 13.77 -9.30
N SER A 223 -8.43 14.67 -10.29
CA SER A 223 -7.24 15.46 -10.64
C SER A 223 -6.69 16.30 -9.47
N SER A 224 -7.55 16.78 -8.57
CA SER A 224 -7.12 17.48 -7.35
C SER A 224 -6.42 16.54 -6.38
N GLN A 225 -7.01 15.38 -6.09
CA GLN A 225 -6.40 14.35 -5.24
C GLN A 225 -5.04 13.91 -5.79
N GLN A 226 -4.96 13.67 -7.10
CA GLN A 226 -3.71 13.32 -7.77
C GLN A 226 -2.65 14.43 -7.62
N SER A 227 -3.05 15.69 -7.64
CA SER A 227 -2.13 16.81 -7.44
C SER A 227 -1.61 16.85 -6.01
N THR A 228 -2.48 16.63 -5.01
CA THR A 228 -2.10 16.56 -3.60
C THR A 228 -1.08 15.46 -3.34
N ILE A 229 -1.36 14.21 -3.71
CA ILE A 229 -0.45 13.10 -3.41
C ILE A 229 0.93 13.27 -4.04
N ARG A 230 1.00 13.92 -5.21
CA ARG A 230 2.25 14.20 -5.92
C ARG A 230 3.11 15.26 -5.22
N THR A 231 2.56 16.06 -4.32
CA THR A 231 3.28 17.13 -3.62
C THR A 231 3.82 16.72 -2.25
N HIS A 232 3.51 15.52 -1.79
CA HIS A 232 4.03 14.99 -0.54
C HIS A 232 5.56 14.87 -0.56
N CYS A 233 6.21 15.09 0.58
CA CYS A 233 7.68 15.07 0.69
C CYS A 233 8.31 13.69 0.42
N ALA A 234 7.57 12.61 0.64
CA ALA A 234 8.01 11.26 0.28
C ALA A 234 8.00 11.00 -1.23
N VAL A 235 7.46 11.92 -2.04
CA VAL A 235 7.46 11.84 -3.50
C VAL A 235 8.73 12.47 -4.05
N HIS A 236 9.49 11.65 -4.77
CA HIS A 236 10.67 12.09 -5.49
C HIS A 236 10.30 12.67 -6.85
N ASN A 237 11.01 13.74 -7.20
CA ASN A 237 11.16 14.17 -8.59
C ASN A 237 12.50 13.61 -9.11
N ARG A 238 12.55 13.30 -10.41
CA ARG A 238 13.80 12.88 -11.04
C ARG A 238 14.74 14.06 -11.27
#